data_AF-A0A7M1UQX9-F1
#
_entry.id   AF-A0A7M1UQX9-F1
#
_cell.length_a   1.000
_cell.length_b   1.000
_cell.length_c   1.000
_cell.angle_alpha   90.00
_cell.angle_beta   90.00
_cell.angle_gamma   90.00
#
_symmetry.space_group_name_H-M   'P 1'
#
loop_
_entity.id
_entity.type
_entity.pdbx_description
1 polymer ?
#
loop_
_entity_poly.entity_id
_entity_poly.type
_entity_poly.pdbx_seq_one_letter_code
_entity_poly.pdbx_strand_id
1 'polypeptide(L)'
;MLDKADLVLCYERLYEAIHKAISKKNTESLMDAAEQCEKLGPATELDLGLVNKVRPPELARELVILTILLSLPPLEEDKIKLMNLDVAKEFEKVANILLSEGPRRFILGDIVGIHDSLDVIGHRLFGYSRIIVAVHIEEKEPNKALGLYLEASPHLQDTPEAMRFINDKISKLSKTTRCWICDREIQGEDINYVYLPATINEYMRERYGKNVPYLINGNNIAVCKVCYTMIHNLSDEISKYYYNLTMEKLTMMEKHIYEKIDELISIIEKIMTRLEHIEEDMKNMEEERTRWEREIEWRISEIEKRIGMDHY
;
A
#
# COMPACT_ATOMS: atom_id res chain seq x y z
N MET A 1 -4.01 -63.07 -1.87
CA MET A 1 -4.92 -62.95 -3.03
C MET A 1 -6.25 -62.47 -2.46
N LEU A 2 -6.69 -61.27 -2.83
CA LEU A 2 -8.00 -60.75 -2.45
C LEU A 2 -9.10 -61.61 -3.09
N ASP A 3 -10.23 -61.79 -2.40
CA ASP A 3 -11.41 -62.42 -3.00
C ASP A 3 -11.94 -61.54 -4.14
N LYS A 4 -12.62 -62.13 -5.13
CA LYS A 4 -13.18 -61.39 -6.27
C LYS A 4 -14.16 -60.30 -5.83
N ALA A 5 -14.90 -60.53 -4.76
CA ALA A 5 -15.83 -59.55 -4.18
C ALA A 5 -15.08 -58.36 -3.55
N ASP A 6 -13.98 -58.61 -2.85
CA ASP A 6 -13.14 -57.58 -2.25
C ASP A 6 -12.47 -56.71 -3.33
N LEU A 7 -12.07 -57.33 -4.44
CA LEU A 7 -11.47 -56.62 -5.57
C LEU A 7 -12.45 -55.60 -6.18
N VAL A 8 -13.71 -56.00 -6.43
CA VAL A 8 -14.76 -55.11 -6.98
C VAL A 8 -15.03 -53.93 -6.06
N LEU A 9 -15.13 -54.17 -4.74
CA LEU A 9 -15.33 -53.12 -3.75
C LEU A 9 -14.16 -52.11 -3.72
N CYS A 10 -12.92 -52.60 -3.89
CA CYS A 10 -11.73 -51.74 -4.01
C CYS A 10 -11.76 -50.87 -5.27
N TYR A 11 -12.22 -51.40 -6.41
CA TYR A 11 -12.38 -50.61 -7.63
C TYR A 11 -13.44 -49.52 -7.48
N GLU A 12 -14.63 -49.85 -6.98
CA GLU A 12 -15.71 -48.86 -6.79
C GLU A 12 -15.26 -47.69 -5.92
N ARG A 13 -14.58 -47.99 -4.80
CA ARG A 13 -14.01 -46.97 -3.91
C ARG A 13 -12.93 -46.14 -4.58
N LEU A 14 -12.09 -46.75 -5.41
CA LEU A 14 -11.06 -46.01 -6.16
C LEU A 14 -11.71 -45.04 -7.16
N TYR A 15 -12.69 -45.49 -7.96
CA TYR A 15 -13.37 -44.62 -8.92
C TYR A 15 -14.09 -43.47 -8.24
N GLU A 16 -14.75 -43.73 -7.10
CA GLU A 16 -15.38 -42.67 -6.30
C GLU A 16 -14.35 -41.66 -5.78
N ALA A 17 -13.22 -42.14 -5.25
CA ALA A 17 -12.15 -41.29 -4.74
C ALA A 17 -11.52 -40.44 -5.85
N ILE A 18 -11.24 -41.02 -7.02
CA ILE A 18 -10.72 -40.30 -8.20
C ILE A 18 -11.73 -39.25 -8.67
N HIS A 19 -13.02 -39.60 -8.79
CA HIS A 19 -14.06 -38.66 -9.21
C HIS A 19 -14.19 -37.49 -8.23
N LYS A 20 -14.14 -37.77 -6.92
CA LYS A 20 -14.15 -36.76 -5.85
C LYS A 20 -12.90 -35.88 -5.93
N ALA A 21 -11.72 -36.44 -6.17
CA ALA A 21 -10.47 -35.71 -6.31
C ALA A 21 -10.50 -34.76 -7.52
N ILE A 22 -10.97 -35.24 -8.67
CA ILE A 22 -11.15 -34.43 -9.89
C ILE A 22 -12.16 -33.29 -9.66
N SER A 23 -13.28 -33.58 -9.00
CA SER A 23 -14.35 -32.61 -8.79
C SER A 23 -13.98 -31.52 -7.78
N LYS A 24 -13.35 -31.91 -6.65
CA LYS A 24 -13.05 -30.99 -5.55
C LYS A 24 -11.69 -30.29 -5.69
N LYS A 25 -10.75 -30.87 -6.43
CA LYS A 25 -9.37 -30.36 -6.62
C LYS A 25 -8.72 -29.90 -5.31
N ASN A 26 -8.88 -30.67 -4.25
CA ASN A 26 -8.28 -30.39 -2.94
C ASN A 26 -7.32 -31.50 -2.52
N THR A 27 -6.39 -31.16 -1.63
CA THR A 27 -5.31 -32.06 -1.18
C THR A 27 -5.84 -33.33 -0.52
N GLU A 28 -6.86 -33.22 0.34
CA GLU A 28 -7.45 -34.34 1.06
C GLU A 28 -8.05 -35.41 0.11
N SER A 29 -8.80 -34.98 -0.91
CA SER A 29 -9.43 -35.93 -1.84
C SER A 29 -8.41 -36.60 -2.76
N LEU A 30 -7.32 -35.90 -3.12
CA LEU A 30 -6.23 -36.47 -3.91
C LEU A 30 -5.41 -37.49 -3.12
N MET A 31 -5.16 -37.22 -1.83
CA MET A 31 -4.47 -38.18 -0.95
C MET A 31 -5.30 -39.44 -0.72
N ASP A 32 -6.61 -39.31 -0.46
CA ASP A 32 -7.51 -40.46 -0.33
C ASP A 32 -7.48 -41.32 -1.61
N ALA A 33 -7.56 -40.69 -2.78
CA ALA A 33 -7.44 -41.40 -4.06
C ALA A 33 -6.08 -42.11 -4.23
N ALA A 34 -4.97 -41.49 -3.79
CA ALA A 34 -3.64 -42.11 -3.83
C ALA A 34 -3.57 -43.35 -2.92
N GLU A 35 -4.11 -43.27 -1.71
CA GLU A 35 -4.17 -44.40 -0.77
C GLU A 35 -5.03 -45.56 -1.30
N GLN A 36 -6.14 -45.27 -2.00
CA GLN A 36 -6.94 -46.32 -2.63
C GLN A 36 -6.18 -46.99 -3.79
N CYS A 37 -5.36 -46.24 -4.55
CA CYS A 37 -4.51 -46.82 -5.61
C CYS A 37 -3.47 -47.80 -5.05
N GLU A 38 -2.87 -47.50 -3.90
CA GLU A 38 -1.84 -48.35 -3.27
C GLU A 38 -2.39 -49.69 -2.75
N LYS A 39 -3.69 -49.74 -2.42
CA LYS A 39 -4.37 -50.98 -1.99
C LYS A 39 -4.57 -51.98 -3.13
N LEU A 40 -4.41 -51.54 -4.39
CA LEU A 40 -4.48 -52.41 -5.56
C LEU A 40 -3.12 -53.03 -5.89
N GLY A 41 -3.13 -54.25 -6.42
CA GLY A 41 -1.89 -54.93 -6.81
C GLY A 41 -1.18 -54.22 -7.98
N PRO A 42 0.16 -54.21 -8.03
CA PRO A 42 0.93 -53.44 -9.02
C PRO A 42 0.78 -53.94 -10.47
N ALA A 43 0.31 -55.18 -10.66
CA ALA A 43 0.06 -55.78 -11.96
C ALA A 43 -1.37 -55.54 -12.50
N THR A 44 -2.19 -54.82 -11.74
CA THR A 44 -3.58 -54.55 -12.09
C THR A 44 -3.64 -53.43 -13.13
N GLU A 45 -4.44 -53.58 -14.19
CA GLU A 45 -4.64 -52.51 -15.18
C GLU A 45 -5.92 -51.75 -14.85
N LEU A 46 -5.83 -50.43 -14.70
CA LEU A 46 -6.97 -49.55 -14.50
C LEU A 46 -7.52 -49.08 -15.84
N ASP A 47 -8.83 -49.25 -16.04
CA ASP A 47 -9.54 -48.66 -17.17
C ASP A 47 -10.25 -47.38 -16.72
N LEU A 48 -9.56 -46.25 -16.84
CA LEU A 48 -10.10 -44.94 -16.51
C LEU A 48 -10.80 -44.28 -17.70
N GLY A 49 -11.08 -45.01 -18.78
CA GLY A 49 -11.57 -44.43 -20.04
C GLY A 49 -10.52 -43.57 -20.76
N LEU A 50 -9.23 -43.76 -20.41
CA LEU A 50 -8.09 -43.12 -21.06
C LEU A 50 -7.56 -43.99 -22.21
N VAL A 51 -6.93 -43.36 -23.21
CA VAL A 51 -6.38 -44.04 -24.39
C VAL A 51 -5.33 -45.09 -24.00
N ASN A 52 -4.57 -44.83 -22.93
CA ASN A 52 -3.57 -45.73 -22.39
C ASN A 52 -4.06 -46.32 -21.07
N LYS A 53 -3.87 -47.64 -20.90
CA LYS A 53 -4.13 -48.30 -19.62
C LYS A 53 -3.13 -47.82 -18.58
N VAL A 54 -3.63 -47.53 -17.38
CA VAL A 54 -2.83 -46.93 -16.30
C VAL A 54 -2.58 -47.96 -15.21
N ARG A 55 -1.35 -47.99 -14.67
CA ARG A 55 -1.02 -48.85 -13.52
C ARG A 55 -1.31 -48.11 -12.21
N PRO A 56 -1.89 -48.76 -11.19
CA PRO A 56 -2.18 -48.12 -9.90
C PRO A 56 -0.97 -47.43 -9.25
N PRO A 57 0.26 -47.98 -9.27
CA PRO A 57 1.42 -47.31 -8.68
C PRO A 57 1.82 -46.01 -9.41
N GLU A 58 1.63 -45.95 -10.73
CA GLU A 58 1.91 -44.76 -11.52
C GLU A 58 0.89 -43.66 -11.21
N LEU A 59 -0.38 -44.04 -11.09
CA LEU A 59 -1.46 -43.13 -10.71
C LEU A 59 -1.34 -42.63 -9.27
N ALA A 60 -0.99 -43.51 -8.32
CA ALA A 60 -0.75 -43.12 -6.93
C ALA A 60 0.35 -42.07 -6.83
N ARG A 61 1.48 -42.30 -7.51
CA ARG A 61 2.61 -41.37 -7.55
C ARG A 61 2.20 -40.03 -8.14
N GLU A 62 1.41 -40.02 -9.20
CA GLU A 62 0.88 -38.80 -9.81
C GLU A 62 -0.05 -38.02 -8.89
N LEU A 63 -0.99 -38.69 -8.21
CA LEU A 63 -1.91 -38.07 -7.26
C LEU A 63 -1.16 -37.43 -6.08
N VAL A 64 -0.08 -38.05 -5.62
CA VAL A 64 0.81 -37.47 -4.60
C VAL A 64 1.49 -36.20 -5.13
N ILE A 65 2.03 -36.22 -6.36
CA ILE A 65 2.64 -35.04 -6.98
C ILE A 65 1.62 -33.90 -7.13
N LEU A 66 0.40 -34.20 -7.59
CA LEU A 66 -0.67 -33.21 -7.72
C LEU A 66 -1.08 -32.63 -6.35
N THR A 67 -1.11 -33.46 -5.31
CA THR A 67 -1.36 -33.00 -3.93
C THR A 67 -0.30 -31.98 -3.49
N ILE A 68 0.97 -32.29 -3.73
CA ILE A 68 2.09 -31.42 -3.39
C ILE A 68 1.99 -30.10 -4.17
N LEU A 69 1.72 -30.15 -5.47
CA LEU A 69 1.54 -28.96 -6.31
C LEU A 69 0.41 -28.05 -5.82
N LEU A 70 -0.75 -28.62 -5.48
CA LEU A 70 -1.90 -27.85 -4.99
C LEU A 70 -1.71 -27.32 -3.58
N SER A 71 -0.75 -27.85 -2.82
CA SER A 71 -0.38 -27.34 -1.50
C SER A 71 0.47 -26.08 -1.56
N LEU A 72 1.07 -25.78 -2.72
CA LEU A 72 1.86 -24.56 -2.91
C LEU A 72 0.94 -23.34 -2.95
N PRO A 73 1.37 -22.20 -2.36
CA PRO A 73 0.60 -20.98 -2.44
C PRO A 73 0.54 -20.48 -3.90
N PRO A 74 -0.56 -19.81 -4.30
CA PRO A 74 -0.67 -19.25 -5.64
C PRO A 74 0.41 -18.20 -5.89
N LEU A 75 1.04 -18.27 -7.05
CA LEU A 75 2.04 -17.31 -7.51
C LEU A 75 1.33 -16.13 -8.17
N GLU A 76 1.30 -15.00 -7.47
CA GLU A 76 0.89 -13.71 -8.02
C GLU A 76 2.02 -12.71 -7.79
N GLU A 77 2.40 -11.96 -8.83
CA GLU A 77 3.56 -11.03 -8.80
C GLU A 77 3.49 -10.04 -7.64
N ASP A 78 2.30 -9.48 -7.40
CA ASP A 78 2.04 -8.52 -6.32
C ASP A 78 2.26 -9.12 -4.92
N LYS A 79 2.14 -10.45 -4.80
CA LYS A 79 2.28 -11.20 -3.54
C LYS A 79 3.69 -11.74 -3.33
N ILE A 80 4.56 -11.78 -4.36
CA ILE A 80 5.92 -12.32 -4.25
C ILE A 80 6.72 -11.62 -3.14
N LYS A 81 6.56 -10.31 -2.99
CA LYS A 81 7.22 -9.52 -1.92
C LYS A 81 6.78 -9.91 -0.50
N LEU A 82 5.61 -10.53 -0.37
CA LEU A 82 5.03 -10.94 0.91
C LEU A 82 5.30 -12.42 1.22
N MET A 83 5.77 -13.21 0.24
CA MET A 83 6.10 -14.61 0.44
C MET A 83 7.35 -14.75 1.29
N ASN A 84 7.41 -15.69 2.22
CA ASN A 84 8.62 -15.88 3.03
C ASN A 84 9.66 -16.74 2.30
N LEU A 85 10.87 -16.79 2.85
CA LEU A 85 11.97 -17.63 2.32
C LEU A 85 11.68 -19.13 2.43
N ASP A 86 10.79 -19.56 3.33
CA ASP A 86 10.45 -20.97 3.48
C ASP A 86 9.55 -21.45 2.34
N VAL A 87 8.65 -20.59 1.84
CA VAL A 87 7.90 -20.84 0.61
C VAL A 87 8.86 -21.06 -0.55
N ALA A 88 9.90 -20.22 -0.72
CA ALA A 88 10.89 -20.43 -1.78
C ALA A 88 11.56 -21.82 -1.72
N LYS A 89 11.90 -22.30 -0.52
CA LYS A 89 12.47 -23.65 -0.33
C LYS A 89 11.48 -24.75 -0.72
N GLU A 90 10.20 -24.60 -0.38
CA GLU A 90 9.17 -25.56 -0.80
C GLU A 90 9.01 -25.56 -2.33
N PHE A 91 8.99 -24.38 -2.98
CA PHE A 91 8.99 -24.31 -4.46
C PHE A 91 10.19 -25.02 -5.07
N GLU A 92 11.40 -24.80 -4.54
CA GLU A 92 12.62 -25.46 -5.01
C GLU A 92 12.58 -26.98 -4.79
N LYS A 93 12.08 -27.43 -3.64
CA LYS A 93 11.91 -28.86 -3.33
C LYS A 93 10.93 -29.53 -4.29
N VAL A 94 9.77 -28.92 -4.53
CA VAL A 94 8.77 -29.44 -5.47
C VAL A 94 9.29 -29.42 -6.89
N ALA A 95 9.99 -28.35 -7.29
CA ALA A 95 10.64 -28.26 -8.59
C ALA A 95 11.61 -29.44 -8.81
N ASN A 96 12.49 -29.72 -7.85
CA ASN A 96 13.44 -30.83 -7.94
C ASN A 96 12.75 -32.19 -8.06
N ILE A 97 11.64 -32.40 -7.36
CA ILE A 97 10.82 -33.62 -7.50
C ILE A 97 10.33 -33.74 -8.95
N LEU A 98 9.71 -32.68 -9.50
CA LEU A 98 9.17 -32.68 -10.85
C LEU A 98 10.24 -32.86 -11.94
N LEU A 99 11.38 -32.17 -11.79
CA LEU A 99 12.51 -32.30 -12.70
C LEU A 99 13.08 -33.72 -12.71
N SER A 100 13.06 -34.41 -11.55
CA SER A 100 13.49 -35.81 -11.46
C SER A 100 12.56 -36.80 -12.17
N GLU A 101 11.30 -36.43 -12.40
CA GLU A 101 10.33 -37.24 -13.15
C GLU A 101 10.49 -37.11 -14.69
N GLY A 102 11.24 -36.11 -15.15
CA GLY A 102 11.54 -35.87 -16.56
C GLY A 102 10.36 -35.29 -17.38
N PRO A 103 10.41 -35.38 -18.72
CA PRO A 103 9.49 -34.67 -19.62
C PRO A 103 8.11 -35.33 -19.77
N ARG A 104 7.73 -36.22 -18.84
CA ARG A 104 6.43 -36.87 -18.90
C ARG A 104 5.30 -35.87 -18.64
N ARG A 105 4.11 -36.17 -19.13
CA ARG A 105 2.89 -35.43 -18.78
C ARG A 105 2.12 -36.16 -17.70
N PHE A 106 1.26 -35.43 -17.00
CA PHE A 106 0.27 -36.01 -16.10
C PHE A 106 -0.71 -36.88 -16.89
N ILE A 107 -0.95 -38.09 -16.39
CA ILE A 107 -1.98 -39.03 -16.86
C ILE A 107 -3.37 -38.41 -16.75
N LEU A 108 -3.63 -37.69 -15.66
CA LEU A 108 -4.85 -36.93 -15.39
C LEU A 108 -4.74 -35.46 -15.84
N GLY A 109 -3.69 -35.09 -16.57
CA GLY A 109 -3.39 -33.70 -16.94
C GLY A 109 -4.54 -33.01 -17.65
N ASP A 110 -5.13 -33.66 -18.65
CA ASP A 110 -6.25 -33.11 -19.43
C ASP A 110 -7.51 -32.89 -18.58
N ILE A 111 -7.72 -33.72 -17.56
CA ILE A 111 -8.85 -33.63 -16.65
C ILE A 111 -8.65 -32.49 -15.63
N VAL A 112 -7.41 -32.34 -15.14
CA VAL A 112 -7.07 -31.31 -14.15
C VAL A 112 -6.90 -29.92 -14.80
N GLY A 113 -6.63 -29.89 -16.11
CA GLY A 113 -6.34 -28.68 -16.89
C GLY A 113 -4.85 -28.33 -16.91
N ILE A 114 -3.98 -29.31 -16.70
CA ILE A 114 -2.52 -29.17 -16.71
C ILE A 114 -1.98 -29.91 -17.93
N HIS A 115 -1.66 -29.15 -18.98
CA HIS A 115 -1.19 -29.72 -20.26
C HIS A 115 0.34 -29.68 -20.42
N ASP A 116 1.02 -28.91 -19.57
CA ASP A 116 2.47 -28.83 -19.55
C ASP A 116 3.09 -30.12 -19.02
N SER A 117 4.29 -30.44 -19.51
CA SER A 117 5.08 -31.55 -18.99
C SER A 117 5.65 -31.21 -17.61
N LEU A 118 5.96 -32.25 -16.81
CA LEU A 118 6.41 -32.08 -15.43
C LEU A 118 7.72 -31.29 -15.35
N ASP A 119 8.63 -31.48 -16.30
CA ASP A 119 9.88 -30.72 -16.40
C ASP A 119 9.63 -29.22 -16.63
N VAL A 120 8.68 -28.85 -17.49
CA VAL A 120 8.31 -27.45 -17.73
C VAL A 120 7.75 -26.82 -16.47
N ILE A 121 6.82 -27.51 -15.79
CA ILE A 121 6.27 -27.04 -14.50
C ILE A 121 7.39 -26.92 -13.45
N GLY A 122 8.26 -27.93 -13.36
CA GLY A 122 9.40 -27.94 -12.46
C GLY A 122 10.35 -26.78 -12.70
N HIS A 123 10.69 -26.49 -13.96
CA HIS A 123 11.49 -25.32 -14.32
C HIS A 123 10.81 -24.02 -13.90
N ARG A 124 9.52 -23.84 -14.18
CA ARG A 124 8.80 -22.62 -13.75
C ARG A 124 8.86 -22.45 -12.23
N LEU A 125 8.54 -23.49 -11.46
CA LEU A 125 8.60 -23.44 -9.99
C LEU A 125 10.01 -23.10 -9.48
N PHE A 126 11.05 -23.64 -10.12
CA PHE A 126 12.44 -23.31 -9.81
C PHE A 126 12.76 -21.84 -10.12
N GLY A 127 12.30 -21.32 -11.26
CA GLY A 127 12.44 -19.89 -11.59
C GLY A 127 11.77 -19.01 -10.55
N TYR A 128 10.56 -19.36 -10.10
CA TYR A 128 9.85 -18.63 -9.07
C TYR A 128 10.53 -18.69 -7.70
N SER A 129 11.10 -19.83 -7.31
CA SER A 129 11.87 -19.90 -6.05
C SER A 129 13.04 -18.92 -6.05
N ARG A 130 13.77 -18.83 -7.18
CA ARG A 130 14.88 -17.88 -7.36
C ARG A 130 14.41 -16.44 -7.32
N ILE A 131 13.28 -16.11 -7.95
CA ILE A 131 12.66 -14.77 -7.84
C ILE A 131 12.35 -14.41 -6.38
N ILE A 132 11.69 -15.31 -5.63
CA ILE A 132 11.29 -15.05 -4.24
C ILE A 132 12.54 -14.76 -3.38
N VAL A 133 13.59 -15.58 -3.52
CA VAL A 133 14.85 -15.35 -2.79
C VAL A 133 15.49 -14.02 -3.21
N ALA A 134 15.53 -13.70 -4.51
CA ALA A 134 16.11 -12.46 -5.02
C ALA A 134 15.44 -11.22 -4.43
N VAL A 135 14.11 -11.20 -4.38
CA VAL A 135 13.32 -10.09 -3.81
C VAL A 135 13.66 -9.84 -2.33
N HIS A 136 13.97 -10.89 -1.56
CA HIS A 136 14.28 -10.74 -0.13
C HIS A 136 15.68 -10.20 0.15
N ILE A 137 16.58 -10.34 -0.82
CA ILE A 137 17.98 -9.96 -0.64
C ILE A 137 18.38 -8.74 -1.48
N GLU A 138 17.52 -8.23 -2.38
CA GLU A 138 17.86 -7.15 -3.32
C GLU A 138 18.33 -5.85 -2.65
N GLU A 139 17.82 -5.53 -1.46
CA GLU A 139 18.25 -4.35 -0.70
C GLU A 139 19.59 -4.57 0.01
N LYS A 140 19.86 -5.79 0.47
CA LYS A 140 21.06 -6.11 1.26
C LYS A 140 22.25 -6.50 0.38
N GLU A 141 21.98 -7.29 -0.65
CA GLU A 141 22.96 -7.95 -1.51
C GLU A 141 22.52 -7.87 -2.99
N PRO A 142 22.51 -6.66 -3.59
CA PRO A 142 21.97 -6.44 -4.94
C PRO A 142 22.65 -7.27 -6.03
N ASN A 143 23.96 -7.51 -5.90
CA ASN A 143 24.70 -8.39 -6.83
C ASN A 143 24.23 -9.84 -6.76
N LYS A 144 23.96 -10.37 -5.56
CA LYS A 144 23.44 -11.73 -5.40
C LYS A 144 22.01 -11.83 -5.93
N ALA A 145 21.17 -10.83 -5.65
CA ALA A 145 19.82 -10.75 -6.21
C ALA A 145 19.84 -10.74 -7.74
N LEU A 146 20.72 -9.95 -8.35
CA LEU A 146 20.91 -9.92 -9.80
C LEU A 146 21.27 -11.31 -10.37
N GLY A 147 22.18 -12.02 -9.71
CA GLY A 147 22.54 -13.39 -10.08
C GLY A 147 21.34 -14.34 -10.07
N LEU A 148 20.50 -14.25 -9.03
CA LEU A 148 19.28 -15.07 -8.90
C LEU A 148 18.22 -14.72 -9.96
N TYR A 149 18.06 -13.45 -10.31
CA TYR A 149 17.15 -13.05 -11.40
C TYR A 149 17.63 -13.57 -12.77
N LEU A 150 18.95 -13.52 -13.01
CA LEU A 150 19.55 -14.09 -14.22
C LEU A 150 19.39 -15.63 -14.27
N GLU A 151 19.53 -16.30 -13.12
CA GLU A 151 19.29 -17.75 -13.00
C GLU A 151 17.81 -18.11 -13.25
N ALA A 152 16.86 -17.27 -12.79
CA ALA A 152 15.44 -17.49 -12.99
C ALA A 152 14.99 -17.32 -14.46
N SER A 153 15.61 -16.39 -15.19
CA SER A 153 15.22 -16.01 -16.55
C SER A 153 15.04 -17.15 -17.56
N PRO A 154 16.00 -18.09 -17.74
CA PRO A 154 15.85 -19.18 -18.70
C PRO A 154 14.68 -20.12 -18.37
N HIS A 155 14.27 -20.19 -17.09
CA HIS A 155 13.20 -21.09 -16.64
C HIS A 155 11.79 -20.52 -16.80
N LEU A 156 11.67 -19.22 -17.08
CA LEU A 156 10.40 -18.51 -17.14
C LEU A 156 10.17 -17.84 -18.51
N GLN A 157 10.92 -18.23 -19.54
CA GLN A 157 10.81 -17.65 -20.89
C GLN A 157 9.40 -17.73 -21.49
N ASP A 158 8.65 -18.75 -21.11
CA ASP A 158 7.27 -19.00 -21.54
C ASP A 158 6.22 -18.26 -20.70
N THR A 159 6.64 -17.50 -19.70
CA THR A 159 5.79 -16.73 -18.79
C THR A 159 6.05 -15.23 -18.98
N PRO A 160 5.32 -14.55 -19.89
CA PRO A 160 5.62 -13.17 -20.28
C PRO A 160 5.53 -12.16 -19.14
N GLU A 161 4.60 -12.35 -18.19
CA GLU A 161 4.50 -11.45 -17.02
C GLU A 161 5.77 -11.55 -16.16
N ALA A 162 6.13 -12.78 -15.75
CA ALA A 162 7.30 -13.02 -14.92
C ALA A 162 8.60 -12.52 -15.60
N MET A 163 8.72 -12.65 -16.92
CA MET A 163 9.85 -12.12 -17.67
C MET A 163 9.91 -10.59 -17.68
N ARG A 164 8.77 -9.89 -17.75
CA ARG A 164 8.74 -8.43 -17.61
C ARG A 164 9.23 -8.02 -16.22
N PHE A 165 8.74 -8.71 -15.18
CA PHE A 165 9.18 -8.48 -13.81
C PHE A 165 10.69 -8.69 -13.65
N ILE A 166 11.22 -9.83 -14.12
CA ILE A 166 12.66 -10.15 -14.08
C ILE A 166 13.47 -9.09 -14.83
N ASN A 167 13.06 -8.71 -16.04
CA ASN A 167 13.80 -7.74 -16.86
C ASN A 167 13.82 -6.34 -16.23
N ASP A 168 12.71 -5.90 -15.61
CA ASP A 168 12.67 -4.65 -14.84
C ASP A 168 13.66 -4.70 -13.67
N LYS A 169 13.65 -5.80 -12.91
CA LYS A 169 14.56 -6.00 -11.77
C LYS A 169 16.03 -6.06 -12.19
N ILE A 170 16.36 -6.77 -13.27
CA ILE A 170 17.71 -6.82 -13.84
C ILE A 170 18.15 -5.42 -14.30
N SER A 171 17.28 -4.70 -15.02
CA SER A 171 17.57 -3.35 -15.51
C SER A 171 17.88 -2.38 -14.37
N LYS A 172 17.16 -2.49 -13.25
CA LYS A 172 17.39 -1.67 -12.05
C LYS A 172 18.64 -2.09 -11.28
N LEU A 173 18.80 -3.38 -10.98
CA LEU A 173 19.91 -3.91 -10.19
C LEU A 173 21.26 -3.89 -10.91
N SER A 174 21.28 -3.95 -12.24
CA SER A 174 22.51 -3.84 -13.01
C SER A 174 23.14 -2.44 -13.00
N LYS A 175 22.36 -1.42 -12.63
CA LYS A 175 22.85 -0.04 -12.57
C LYS A 175 23.58 0.23 -11.26
N THR A 176 24.78 0.74 -11.40
CA THR A 176 25.63 1.20 -10.30
C THR A 176 25.86 2.70 -10.42
N THR A 177 25.94 3.38 -9.28
CA THR A 177 26.18 4.82 -9.18
C THR A 177 26.89 5.17 -7.87
N ARG A 178 27.12 6.46 -7.64
CA ARG A 178 27.56 6.99 -6.35
C ARG A 178 26.49 7.94 -5.82
N CYS A 179 26.38 8.07 -4.50
CA CYS A 179 25.48 9.06 -3.91
C CYS A 179 26.05 10.46 -4.12
N TRP A 180 25.25 11.39 -4.63
CA TRP A 180 25.64 12.79 -4.76
C TRP A 180 26.04 13.44 -3.41
N ILE A 181 25.45 12.96 -2.31
CA ILE A 181 25.58 13.59 -1.00
C ILE A 181 26.70 12.97 -0.17
N CYS A 182 26.74 11.64 -0.07
CA CYS A 182 27.69 10.93 0.77
C CYS A 182 28.82 10.22 0.00
N ASP A 183 28.81 10.31 -1.33
CA ASP A 183 29.84 9.78 -2.24
C ASP A 183 30.08 8.25 -2.17
N ARG A 184 29.21 7.52 -1.48
CA ARG A 184 29.24 6.04 -1.41
C ARG A 184 28.77 5.42 -2.71
N GLU A 185 29.43 4.36 -3.14
CA GLU A 185 28.99 3.50 -4.24
C GLU A 185 27.73 2.72 -3.87
N ILE A 186 26.75 2.69 -4.77
CA ILE A 186 25.43 2.09 -4.56
C ILE A 186 24.98 1.43 -5.86
N GLN A 187 24.23 0.35 -5.72
CA GLN A 187 23.71 -0.43 -6.83
C GLN A 187 22.20 -0.63 -6.67
N GLY A 188 21.46 -0.60 -7.78
CA GLY A 188 20.01 -0.81 -7.78
C GLY A 188 19.23 0.50 -7.82
N GLU A 189 18.94 0.97 -9.03
CA GLU A 189 18.03 2.11 -9.23
C GLU A 189 16.64 1.78 -8.68
N ASP A 190 16.01 2.72 -7.98
CA ASP A 190 14.74 2.59 -7.24
C ASP A 190 14.74 1.55 -6.10
N ILE A 191 15.82 0.79 -5.94
CA ILE A 191 15.99 -0.22 -4.89
C ILE A 191 16.85 0.35 -3.76
N ASN A 192 18.03 0.88 -4.04
CA ASN A 192 18.94 1.43 -3.03
C ASN A 192 19.26 2.91 -3.25
N TYR A 193 18.96 3.46 -4.42
CA TYR A 193 19.06 4.89 -4.71
C TYR A 193 17.91 5.35 -5.61
N VAL A 194 17.65 6.66 -5.60
CA VAL A 194 16.64 7.32 -6.43
C VAL A 194 17.23 8.56 -7.07
N TYR A 195 16.64 9.01 -8.18
CA TYR A 195 16.99 10.28 -8.80
C TYR A 195 16.11 11.40 -8.25
N LEU A 196 16.71 12.41 -7.63
CA LEU A 196 16.00 13.58 -7.10
C LEU A 196 16.20 14.81 -7.99
N PRO A 197 15.16 15.63 -8.20
CA PRO A 197 15.29 16.86 -8.97
C PRO A 197 16.24 17.83 -8.28
N ALA A 198 17.13 18.44 -9.05
CA ALA A 198 18.09 19.43 -8.57
C ALA A 198 18.37 20.51 -9.63
N THR A 199 18.66 21.72 -9.17
CA THR A 199 19.15 22.79 -10.05
C THR A 199 20.64 22.57 -10.33
N ILE A 200 20.94 21.99 -11.49
CA ILE A 200 22.32 21.69 -11.89
C ILE A 200 22.81 22.78 -12.85
N ASN A 201 23.75 23.60 -12.37
CA ASN A 201 24.40 24.64 -13.16
C ASN A 201 25.40 24.07 -14.18
N GLU A 202 25.83 24.88 -15.14
CA GLU A 202 26.70 24.47 -16.23
C GLU A 202 28.06 23.93 -15.74
N TYR A 203 28.65 24.59 -14.74
CA TYR A 203 29.89 24.13 -14.09
C TYR A 203 29.79 22.69 -13.57
N MET A 204 28.69 22.34 -12.88
CA MET A 204 28.48 20.98 -12.39
C MET A 204 28.28 19.97 -13.53
N ARG A 205 27.56 20.35 -14.59
CA ARG A 205 27.38 19.48 -15.78
C ARG A 205 28.69 19.22 -16.50
N GLU A 206 29.54 20.24 -16.65
CA GLU A 206 30.83 20.08 -17.33
C GLU A 206 31.78 19.19 -16.51
N ARG A 207 31.83 19.40 -15.19
CA ARG A 207 32.74 18.68 -14.29
C ARG A 207 32.33 17.22 -14.08
N TYR A 208 31.04 16.95 -13.90
CA TYR A 208 30.52 15.63 -13.52
C TYR A 208 29.75 14.92 -14.64
N GLY A 209 29.14 15.64 -15.58
CA GLY A 209 28.33 15.05 -16.64
C GLY A 209 29.11 14.24 -17.68
N LYS A 210 30.42 14.52 -17.87
CA LYS A 210 31.28 13.74 -18.78
C LYS A 210 31.99 12.58 -18.09
N ASN A 211 32.40 12.77 -16.83
CA ASN A 211 33.23 11.79 -16.11
C ASN A 211 32.40 10.78 -15.31
N VAL A 212 31.14 11.12 -14.99
CA VAL A 212 30.28 10.33 -14.11
C VAL A 212 28.81 10.44 -14.55
N PRO A 213 28.44 10.01 -15.77
CA PRO A 213 27.11 10.23 -16.34
C PRO A 213 25.98 9.57 -15.53
N TYR A 214 26.29 8.59 -14.70
CA TYR A 214 25.35 7.92 -13.79
C TYR A 214 25.04 8.71 -12.51
N LEU A 215 25.75 9.81 -12.23
CA LEU A 215 25.43 10.70 -11.11
C LEU A 215 24.32 11.69 -11.46
N ILE A 216 24.22 12.09 -12.73
CA ILE A 216 23.30 13.12 -13.20
C ILE A 216 22.48 12.56 -14.36
N ASN A 217 21.16 12.45 -14.15
CA ASN A 217 20.22 12.07 -15.19
C ASN A 217 19.31 13.27 -15.51
N GLY A 218 19.65 14.01 -16.58
CA GLY A 218 18.97 15.26 -16.92
C GLY A 218 19.16 16.33 -15.83
N ASN A 219 18.06 16.76 -15.22
CA ASN A 219 18.06 17.69 -14.07
C ASN A 219 17.96 16.98 -12.72
N ASN A 220 18.25 15.67 -12.68
CA ASN A 220 18.17 14.89 -11.46
C ASN A 220 19.55 14.39 -11.03
N ILE A 221 19.74 14.25 -9.72
CA ILE A 221 20.95 13.69 -9.10
C ILE A 221 20.65 12.36 -8.43
N ALA A 222 21.59 11.41 -8.51
CA ALA A 222 21.47 10.13 -7.82
C ALA A 222 21.69 10.30 -6.30
N VAL A 223 20.73 9.88 -5.48
CA VAL A 223 20.79 9.98 -4.03
C VAL A 223 20.44 8.62 -3.41
N CYS A 224 21.26 8.17 -2.47
CA CYS A 224 21.00 6.91 -1.77
C CYS A 224 19.76 7.02 -0.89
N LYS A 225 19.05 5.89 -0.71
CA LYS A 225 17.85 5.86 0.15
C LYS A 225 18.11 6.38 1.56
N VAL A 226 19.30 6.14 2.12
CA VAL A 226 19.66 6.65 3.46
C VAL A 226 19.69 8.19 3.49
N CYS A 227 20.39 8.82 2.55
CA CYS A 227 20.46 10.28 2.46
C CYS A 227 19.09 10.88 2.10
N TYR A 228 18.35 10.23 1.19
CA TYR A 228 16.99 10.62 0.84
C TYR A 228 16.07 10.62 2.07
N THR A 229 15.99 9.50 2.79
CA THR A 229 15.14 9.37 3.98
C THR A 229 15.55 10.33 5.09
N MET A 230 16.85 10.55 5.29
CA MET A 230 17.35 11.53 6.26
C MET A 230 16.86 12.95 5.95
N ILE A 231 16.96 13.38 4.68
CA ILE A 231 16.50 14.71 4.24
C ILE A 231 14.99 14.83 4.35
N HIS A 232 14.25 13.79 3.95
CA HIS A 232 12.80 13.77 4.04
C HIS A 232 12.33 13.90 5.50
N ASN A 233 12.89 13.09 6.42
CA ASN A 233 12.53 13.14 7.83
C ASN A 233 12.84 14.52 8.45
N LEU A 234 13.99 15.10 8.14
CA LEU A 234 14.35 16.44 8.60
C LEU A 234 13.39 17.51 8.05
N SER A 235 13.03 17.41 6.77
CA SER A 235 12.05 18.31 6.15
C SER A 235 10.68 18.22 6.81
N ASP A 236 10.22 17.00 7.13
CA ASP A 236 8.97 16.77 7.84
C ASP A 236 9.00 17.35 9.27
N GLU A 237 10.11 17.18 9.99
CA GLU A 237 10.29 17.74 11.33
C GLU A 237 10.25 19.27 11.32
N ILE A 238 10.97 19.91 10.38
CA ILE A 238 10.96 21.36 10.21
C ILE A 238 9.56 21.86 9.86
N SER A 239 8.86 21.17 8.96
CA SER A 239 7.50 21.54 8.54
C SER A 239 6.52 21.48 9.71
N LYS A 240 6.59 20.41 10.52
CA LYS A 240 5.78 20.28 11.75
C LYS A 240 6.09 21.38 12.76
N TYR A 241 7.36 21.71 12.94
CA TYR A 241 7.77 22.79 13.84
C TYR A 241 7.15 24.13 13.43
N TYR A 242 7.30 24.53 12.16
CA TYR A 242 6.74 25.80 11.67
C TYR A 242 5.22 25.82 11.66
N TYR A 243 4.57 24.69 11.37
CA TYR A 243 3.12 24.56 11.48
C TYR A 243 2.66 24.84 12.91
N ASN A 244 3.27 24.17 13.90
CA ASN A 244 2.91 24.35 15.31
C ASN A 244 3.15 25.78 15.78
N LEU A 245 4.29 26.37 15.42
CA LEU A 245 4.61 27.76 15.74
C LEU A 245 3.57 28.73 15.12
N THR A 246 3.16 28.48 13.89
CA THR A 246 2.14 29.29 13.20
C THR A 246 0.81 29.20 13.92
N MET A 247 0.35 27.99 14.27
CA MET A 247 -0.90 27.79 14.99
C MET A 247 -0.89 28.47 16.37
N GLU A 248 0.22 28.38 17.11
CA GLU A 248 0.39 29.10 18.38
C GLU A 248 0.23 30.62 18.20
N LYS A 249 0.90 31.20 17.19
CA LYS A 249 0.80 32.64 16.91
C LYS A 249 -0.59 33.05 16.48
N LEU A 250 -1.28 32.24 15.68
CA LEU A 250 -2.67 32.49 15.29
C LEU A 250 -3.60 32.50 16.49
N THR A 251 -3.50 31.52 17.40
CA THR A 251 -4.30 31.49 18.62
C THR A 251 -4.01 32.68 19.54
N MET A 252 -2.74 33.10 19.67
CA MET A 252 -2.40 34.31 20.43
C MET A 252 -3.02 35.58 19.80
N MET A 253 -2.96 35.70 18.47
CA MET A 253 -3.55 36.82 17.75
C MET A 253 -5.07 36.83 17.88
N GLU A 254 -5.71 35.68 17.74
CA GLU A 254 -7.16 35.51 17.93
C GLU A 254 -7.59 35.98 19.32
N LYS A 255 -6.89 35.52 20.38
CA LYS A 255 -7.14 35.97 21.75
C LYS A 255 -7.01 37.49 21.89
N HIS A 256 -5.94 38.08 21.35
CA HIS A 256 -5.71 39.52 21.42
C HIS A 256 -6.81 40.32 20.69
N ILE A 257 -7.31 39.80 19.57
CA ILE A 257 -8.41 40.42 18.83
C ILE A 257 -9.69 40.38 19.66
N TYR A 258 -10.02 39.23 20.29
CA TYR A 258 -11.19 39.13 21.16
C TYR A 258 -11.10 40.05 22.38
N GLU A 259 -9.94 40.15 23.03
CA GLU A 259 -9.72 41.10 24.14
C GLU A 259 -9.99 42.55 23.71
N LYS A 260 -9.56 42.94 22.50
CA LYS A 260 -9.85 44.27 21.96
C LYS A 260 -11.32 44.48 21.61
N ILE A 261 -11.99 43.45 21.09
CA ILE A 261 -13.43 43.51 20.82
C ILE A 261 -14.19 43.73 22.13
N ASP A 262 -13.87 42.98 23.17
CA ASP A 262 -14.52 43.10 24.49
C ASP A 262 -14.28 44.48 25.12
N GLU A 263 -13.05 45.00 25.02
CA GLU A 263 -12.71 46.37 25.46
C GLU A 263 -13.54 47.42 24.73
N LEU A 264 -13.65 47.31 23.41
CA LEU A 264 -14.45 48.24 22.59
C LEU A 264 -15.94 48.14 22.91
N ILE A 265 -16.48 46.94 23.11
CA ILE A 265 -17.87 46.74 23.53
C ILE A 265 -18.12 47.43 24.88
N SER A 266 -17.24 47.24 25.87
CA SER A 266 -17.37 47.90 27.18
C SER A 266 -17.31 49.43 27.09
N ILE A 267 -16.51 49.98 26.18
CA ILE A 267 -16.47 51.43 25.92
C ILE A 267 -17.80 51.90 25.32
N ILE A 268 -18.33 51.17 24.33
CA ILE A 268 -19.62 51.49 23.70
C ILE A 268 -20.75 51.48 24.75
N GLU A 269 -20.80 50.46 25.62
CA GLU A 269 -21.79 50.38 26.70
C GLU A 269 -21.71 51.60 27.63
N LYS A 270 -20.50 52.01 28.05
CA LYS A 270 -20.30 53.21 28.88
C LYS A 270 -20.78 54.48 28.18
N ILE A 271 -20.57 54.61 26.87
CA ILE A 271 -21.04 55.75 26.09
C ILE A 271 -22.57 55.73 26.03
N MET A 272 -23.19 54.57 25.76
CA MET A 272 -24.64 54.42 25.74
C MET A 272 -25.28 54.81 27.07
N THR A 273 -24.77 54.32 28.20
CA THR A 273 -25.28 54.70 29.52
C THR A 273 -25.15 56.20 29.78
N ARG A 274 -24.05 56.84 29.33
CA ARG A 274 -23.90 58.30 29.47
C ARG A 274 -24.89 59.07 28.61
N LEU A 275 -25.17 58.58 27.40
CA LEU A 275 -26.18 59.19 26.53
C LEU A 275 -27.58 59.10 27.15
N GLU A 276 -27.95 57.95 27.71
CA GLU A 276 -29.23 57.78 28.42
C GLU A 276 -29.38 58.77 29.59
N HIS A 277 -28.31 59.00 30.36
CA HIS A 277 -28.33 60.01 31.43
C HIS A 277 -28.50 61.43 30.90
N ILE A 278 -27.82 61.77 29.79
CA ILE A 278 -27.96 63.10 29.15
C ILE A 278 -29.39 63.29 28.62
N GLU A 279 -29.98 62.27 28.02
CA GLU A 279 -31.36 62.31 27.54
C GLU A 279 -32.36 62.55 28.69
N GLU A 280 -32.17 61.87 29.83
CA GLU A 280 -32.99 62.07 31.02
C GLU A 280 -32.79 63.46 31.63
N ASP A 281 -31.56 63.96 31.70
CA ASP A 281 -31.24 65.32 32.16
C ASP A 281 -31.88 66.38 31.24
N MET A 282 -31.83 66.18 29.92
CA MET A 282 -32.48 67.06 28.94
C MET A 282 -34.00 67.08 29.12
N LYS A 283 -34.60 65.91 29.36
CA LYS A 283 -36.03 65.80 29.63
C LYS A 283 -36.42 66.52 30.93
N ASN A 284 -35.65 66.33 32.00
CA ASN A 284 -35.85 67.02 33.27
C ASN A 284 -35.73 68.55 33.12
N MET A 285 -34.74 69.03 32.37
CA MET A 285 -34.58 70.47 32.10
C MET A 285 -35.77 71.04 31.31
N GLU A 286 -36.30 70.31 30.32
CA GLU A 286 -37.47 70.75 29.56
C GLU A 286 -38.75 70.75 30.42
N GLU A 287 -38.91 69.78 31.31
CA GLU A 287 -40.00 69.74 32.29
C GLU A 287 -39.92 70.92 33.29
N GLU A 288 -38.73 71.23 33.80
CA GLU A 288 -38.49 72.40 34.66
C GLU A 288 -38.75 73.71 33.93
N ARG A 289 -38.26 73.84 32.70
CA ARG A 289 -38.53 75.01 31.84
C ARG A 289 -40.04 75.20 31.67
N THR A 290 -40.77 74.14 31.33
CA THR A 290 -42.24 74.16 31.17
C THR A 290 -42.95 74.50 32.49
N ARG A 291 -42.40 74.11 33.65
CA ARG A 291 -42.91 74.52 34.97
C ARG A 291 -42.70 76.02 35.20
N TRP A 292 -41.51 76.54 34.93
CA TRP A 292 -41.19 77.96 35.07
C TRP A 292 -42.02 78.84 34.14
N GLU A 293 -42.20 78.44 32.87
CA GLU A 293 -43.06 79.13 31.91
C GLU A 293 -44.49 79.25 32.44
N ARG A 294 -45.07 78.15 32.97
CA ARG A 294 -46.40 78.15 33.61
C ARG A 294 -46.46 79.02 34.87
N GLU A 295 -45.43 79.02 35.71
CA GLU A 295 -45.39 79.87 36.91
C GLU A 295 -45.31 81.36 36.55
N ILE A 296 -44.51 81.71 35.53
CA ILE A 296 -44.43 83.07 35.01
C ILE A 296 -45.78 83.52 34.45
N GLU A 297 -46.41 82.71 33.60
CA GLU A 297 -47.76 82.99 33.06
C GLU A 297 -48.78 83.19 34.19
N TRP A 298 -48.78 82.31 35.19
CA TRP A 298 -49.66 82.44 36.36
C TRP A 298 -49.40 83.73 37.13
N ARG A 299 -48.14 84.08 37.42
CA ARG A 299 -47.77 85.32 38.11
C ARG A 299 -48.15 86.57 37.30
N ILE A 300 -47.97 86.55 35.97
CA ILE A 300 -48.39 87.63 35.07
C ILE A 300 -49.91 87.82 35.20
N SER A 301 -50.71 86.74 35.08
CA SER A 301 -52.17 86.83 35.25
C SER A 301 -52.60 87.35 36.63
N GLU A 302 -51.89 86.95 37.69
CA GLU A 302 -52.15 87.42 39.07
C GLU A 302 -51.89 88.93 39.22
N ILE A 303 -50.81 89.43 38.60
CA ILE A 303 -50.47 90.85 38.57
C ILE A 303 -51.51 91.64 37.76
N GLU A 304 -51.91 91.16 36.59
CA GLU A 304 -52.95 91.78 35.76
C GLU A 304 -54.28 91.95 36.52
N LYS A 305 -54.70 90.90 37.25
CA LYS A 305 -55.87 90.96 38.14
C LYS A 305 -55.73 92.00 39.26
N ARG A 306 -54.56 92.11 39.89
CA ARG A 306 -54.31 93.05 40.99
C ARG A 306 -54.22 94.51 40.56
N ILE A 307 -53.75 94.77 39.35
CA ILE A 307 -53.64 96.13 38.80
C ILE A 307 -55.03 96.66 38.36
N GLY A 308 -56.07 95.84 38.39
CA GLY A 308 -57.40 96.25 37.96
C GLY A 308 -57.46 96.49 36.45
N MET A 309 -56.62 95.78 35.67
CA MET A 309 -56.85 95.61 34.24
C MET A 309 -57.94 94.55 34.06
N ASP A 310 -59.14 94.83 34.55
CA ASP A 310 -60.33 94.36 33.86
C ASP A 310 -60.30 95.06 32.49
N HIS A 311 -59.90 94.30 31.47
CA HIS A 311 -60.02 94.74 30.11
C HIS A 311 -61.49 95.13 29.85
N TYR A 312 -61.68 96.41 29.52
CA TYR A 312 -62.54 96.78 28.38
C TYR A 312 -62.31 95.82 27.22
#